data_AF-R7JGT6-F1
#
_entry.id   AF-R7JGT6-F1
#
_cell.length_a   1.000
_cell.length_b   1.000
_cell.length_c   1.000
_cell.angle_alpha   90.00
_cell.angle_beta   90.00
_cell.angle_gamma   90.00
#
_symmetry.space_group_name_H-M   'P 1'
#
loop_
_entity.id
_entity.type
_entity.pdbx_description
1 polymer ?
#
loop_
_entity_poly.entity_id
_entity_poly.type
_entity_poly.pdbx_seq_one_letter_code
_entity_poly.pdbx_strand_id
1 'polypeptide(L)' 'MENELNYKLGFVESIKKKLNNEKFINKAPAQVVEVERKKLSDAEKTIQSLRESIEQLKQML' A
#
# COMPACT_ATOMS: atom_id res chain seq x y z
N MET A 1 4.82 15.01 4.77
CA MET A 1 5.30 13.64 4.47
C MET A 1 4.72 12.61 5.42
N GLU A 2 4.73 12.82 6.74
CA GLU A 2 4.12 11.84 7.69
C GLU A 2 2.61 11.62 7.48
N ASN A 3 1.84 12.68 7.21
CA ASN A 3 0.41 12.54 6.88
C ASN A 3 0.17 11.72 5.59
N GLU A 4 1.04 11.89 4.59
CA GLU A 4 0.96 11.14 3.34
C GLU A 4 1.32 9.66 3.55
N LEU A 5 2.36 9.39 4.35
CA LEU A 5 2.74 8.04 4.78
C LEU A 5 1.57 7.35 5.49
N ASN A 6 0.91 8.03 6.43
CA ASN A 6 -0.24 7.50 7.15
C ASN A 6 -1.42 7.20 6.22
N TYR A 7 -1.72 8.09 5.27
CA TYR A 7 -2.74 7.85 4.25
C TYR A 7 -2.42 6.61 3.40
N LYS A 8 -1.17 6.49 2.92
CA LYS A 8 -0.72 5.35 2.11
C LYS A 8 -0.77 4.04 2.91
N LEU A 9 -0.41 4.06 4.19
CA LEU A 9 -0.52 2.90 5.08
C LEU A 9 -1.99 2.44 5.22
N GLY A 10 -2.91 3.38 5.44
CA GLY A 10 -4.35 3.05 5.48
C GLY A 10 -4.88 2.49 4.16
N PHE A 11 -4.39 3.01 3.03
CA PHE A 11 -4.72 2.48 1.71
C PHE A 11 -4.21 1.04 1.53
N VAL A 12 -2.96 0.76 1.87
CA VAL A 12 -2.39 -0.60 1.83
C VAL A 12 -3.19 -1.58 2.68
N GLU A 13 -3.53 -1.19 3.90
CA GLU A 13 -4.35 -2.01 4.80
C GLU A 13 -5.71 -2.35 4.18
N SER A 14 -6.36 -1.38 3.51
CA SER A 14 -7.63 -1.61 2.83
C SER A 14 -7.52 -2.63 1.70
N ILE A 15 -6.41 -2.64 0.95
CA ILE A 15 -6.16 -3.60 -0.13
C ILE A 15 -5.81 -4.97 0.44
N LYS A 16 -4.95 -5.04 1.46
CA LYS A 16 -4.60 -6.30 2.15
C LYS A 16 -5.86 -6.99 2.69
N LYS A 17 -6.79 -6.23 3.27
CA LYS A 17 -8.08 -6.77 3.71
C LYS A 17 -8.89 -7.41 2.58
N LYS A 18 -8.90 -6.83 1.38
CA LYS A 18 -9.55 -7.44 0.20
C LYS A 18 -8.80 -8.71 -0.25
N LEU A 19 -7.48 -8.63 -0.37
CA LEU A 19 -6.64 -9.73 -0.85
C LEU A 19 -6.49 -10.89 0.14
N ASN A 20 -6.78 -10.69 1.42
CA ASN A 20 -6.87 -11.75 2.44
C ASN A 20 -8.27 -12.37 2.53
N ASN A 21 -9.28 -11.77 1.90
CA ASN A 21 -10.63 -12.30 1.90
C ASN A 21 -10.78 -13.33 0.77
N GLU A 22 -10.81 -14.61 1.14
CA GLU A 22 -10.96 -15.72 0.19
C GLU A 22 -12.21 -15.58 -0.70
N LYS A 23 -13.31 -15.03 -0.18
CA LYS A 23 -14.52 -14.79 -0.99
C LYS A 23 -14.26 -13.75 -2.07
N PHE A 24 -13.46 -12.72 -1.78
CA PHE A 24 -13.08 -11.72 -2.77
C PHE A 24 -12.17 -12.33 -3.84
N ILE A 25 -11.13 -13.06 -3.43
CA ILE A 25 -10.19 -13.71 -4.36
C ILE A 25 -10.90 -14.69 -5.29
N ASN A 26 -11.81 -15.51 -4.75
CA ASN A 26 -12.46 -16.57 -5.50
C ASN A 26 -13.67 -16.11 -6.35
N LYS A 27 -14.28 -14.96 -6.02
CA LYS A 27 -15.47 -14.46 -6.75
C LYS A 27 -15.19 -13.25 -7.64
N ALA A 28 -14.17 -12.46 -7.36
CA ALA A 28 -13.84 -11.32 -8.18
C ALA A 28 -13.21 -11.78 -9.51
N PRO A 29 -13.42 -11.05 -10.62
CA PRO A 29 -12.70 -11.31 -11.85
C PRO A 29 -11.18 -11.28 -11.62
N ALA A 30 -10.44 -12.18 -12.25
CA ALA A 30 -8.99 -12.30 -12.09
C ALA A 30 -8.26 -10.95 -12.32
N GLN A 31 -8.71 -10.18 -13.31
CA GLN A 31 -8.19 -8.83 -13.59
C GLN A 31 -8.35 -7.87 -12.41
N VAL A 32 -9.45 -7.95 -11.66
CA VAL A 32 -9.67 -7.10 -10.48
C VAL A 32 -8.71 -7.49 -9.36
N VAL A 33 -8.51 -8.78 -9.12
CA VAL A 33 -7.56 -9.28 -8.12
C VAL A 33 -6.13 -8.85 -8.49
N GLU A 34 -5.77 -8.95 -9.77
CA GLU A 34 -4.46 -8.54 -10.28
C GLU A 34 -4.24 -7.02 -10.14
N VAL A 35 -5.25 -6.21 -10.45
CA VAL A 35 -5.21 -4.76 -10.24
C VAL A 35 -5.01 -4.41 -8.76
N GLU A 36 -5.71 -5.08 -7.84
CA GLU A 36 -5.50 -4.84 -6.40
C GLU A 36 -4.09 -5.27 -5.96
N ARG A 37 -3.54 -6.38 -6.48
CA ARG A 37 -2.14 -6.78 -6.22
C ARG A 37 -1.13 -5.75 -6.76
N LYS A 38 -1.38 -5.19 -7.94
CA LYS A 38 -0.54 -4.14 -8.52
C LYS A 38 -0.58 -2.88 -7.67
N LYS A 39 -1.78 -2.42 -7.28
CA LYS A 39 -1.96 -1.28 -6.36
C LYS A 39 -1.21 -1.49 -5.04
N LEU A 40 -1.24 -2.71 -4.50
CA LEU A 40 -0.50 -3.04 -3.28
C LEU A 40 1.01 -2.84 -3.48
N SER A 41 1.59 -3.45 -4.51
CA SER A 41 3.02 -3.32 -4.83
C SER A 41 3.43 -1.85 -5.04
N ASP A 42 2.65 -1.08 -5.80
CA ASP A 42 2.98 0.31 -6.10
C ASP A 42 2.89 1.19 -4.85
N ALA A 43 1.90 0.94 -3.98
CA ALA A 43 1.76 1.63 -2.71
C ALA A 43 2.90 1.29 -1.73
N GLU A 44 3.33 0.02 -1.66
CA GLU A 44 4.45 -0.41 -0.80
C GLU A 44 5.78 0.24 -1.24
N LYS A 45 6.05 0.34 -2.55
CA LYS A 45 7.22 1.09 -3.07
C LYS A 45 7.19 2.58 -2.71
N THR A 46 6.01 3.19 -2.80
CA THR A 46 5.83 4.60 -2.44
C THR A 46 6.07 4.81 -0.94
N ILE A 47 5.53 3.93 -0.10
CA ILE A 47 5.74 3.96 1.36
C ILE A 47 7.22 3.84 1.70
N GLN A 48 7.94 2.93 1.06
CA GLN A 48 9.37 2.76 1.28
C GLN A 48 10.13 4.05 0.97
N SER A 49 9.88 4.65 -0.19
CA SER A 49 10.52 5.91 -0.61
C SER A 49 10.19 7.07 0.34
N LEU A 50 8.93 7.16 0.79
CA LEU A 50 8.49 8.17 1.76
C LEU A 50 9.17 7.98 3.12
N ARG A 51 9.30 6.74 3.60
CA ARG A 51 9.99 6.43 4.87
C ARG A 51 11.45 6.82 4.82
N GLU A 52 12.14 6.46 3.74
CA GLU A 52 13.55 6.83 3.52
C GLU A 52 13.72 8.35 3.52
N SER A 53 12.85 9.07 2.81
CA SER A 53 12.92 10.53 2.75
C SER A 53 12.63 11.20 4.10
N ILE A 54 11.67 10.68 4.87
CA ILE A 54 11.37 11.18 6.23
C ILE A 54 12.55 10.94 7.17
N GLU A 55 13.17 9.75 7.10
CA GLU A 55 14.34 9.41 7.92
C GLU A 55 15.53 10.31 7.60
N GLN A 56 15.82 10.52 6.31
CA GLN A 56 16.87 11.44 5.87
C GLN A 56 16.65 12.86 6.42
N LEU A 57 15.42 13.38 6.34
CA LEU A 57 15.09 14.70 6.88
C LEU A 57 15.25 14.75 8.41
N LYS A 58 14.89 13.68 9.13
CA LYS A 58 15.06 13.61 10.58
C LYS A 58 16.53 13.56 10.99
N GLN A 59 17.40 12.93 10.21
CA GLN A 59 18.85 12.89 10.47
C GLN A 59 19.56 14.22 10.18
N MET A 60 18.95 15.09 9.37
CA MET A 60 19.48 16.42 9.05
C MET A 60 19.10 17.51 10.06
N LEU A 61 18.22 17.21 11.02
CA LEU A 61 17.69 18.12 12.04
C LEU A 61 18.27 17.78 13.41
#